data_AF-A0A2T5JXJ0-F1
#
_entry.id   AF-A0A2T5JXJ0-F1
#
_cell.length_a   1.000
_cell.length_b   1.000
_cell.length_c   1.000
_cell.angle_alpha   90.00
_cell.angle_beta   90.00
_cell.angle_gamma   90.00
#
_symmetry.space_group_name_H-M   'P 1'
#
loop_
_entity.id
_entity.type
_entity.pdbx_description
1 polymer ?
#
loop_
_entity_poly.entity_id
_entity_poly.type
_entity_poly.pdbx_seq_one_letter_code
_entity_poly.pdbx_strand_id
1 'polypeptide(L)'
;MSQVDAASSSADPFAEVIRAGLCEPPVRVRPLPLPDGDQLWLKRIEDLTHRAWQRKGDMRRLLRREREAFERMAAAGLPVGTIVSGHGDWLVTRDAGANLRHLLRSSDVRTRERTAAFAAAGKALALLHSAGVTHGRPTVRAICWDGASARFISLSHWSDRRRRRRHFALDVMIFIHSCLCADRTSHDVLGVALNTYLDHAPEGTWRAVRRMAMLLAMITPAAAALRLARPASRGLNALPLALAYVTERKRP
;
A
#
# COMPACT_ATOMS: atom_id res chain seq x y z
N MET A 1 -55.70 -7.24 6.95
CA MET A 1 -55.08 -6.62 5.76
C MET A 1 -53.70 -6.14 6.19
N SER A 2 -52.69 -6.98 5.99
CA SER A 2 -51.33 -6.75 6.47
C SER A 2 -50.57 -5.91 5.44
N GLN A 3 -50.41 -4.63 5.72
CA GLN A 3 -49.42 -3.78 5.06
C GLN A 3 -48.08 -4.09 5.73
N VAL A 4 -47.37 -5.08 5.20
CA VAL A 4 -45.93 -5.20 5.41
C VAL A 4 -45.31 -4.46 4.26
N ASP A 5 -44.83 -3.27 4.56
CA ASP A 5 -44.00 -2.46 3.68
C ASP A 5 -42.92 -3.35 3.07
N ALA A 6 -43.02 -3.51 1.75
CA ALA A 6 -41.92 -3.97 0.93
C ALA A 6 -40.80 -2.94 1.09
N ALA A 7 -39.90 -3.19 2.04
CA ALA A 7 -38.59 -2.59 2.08
C ALA A 7 -37.93 -2.88 0.73
N SER A 8 -38.07 -1.92 -0.19
CA SER A 8 -37.35 -1.85 -1.43
C SER A 8 -35.87 -2.05 -1.13
N SER A 9 -35.40 -3.27 -1.39
CA SER A 9 -33.98 -3.60 -1.55
C SER A 9 -33.42 -2.57 -2.51
N SER A 10 -32.68 -1.57 -1.98
CA SER A 10 -31.96 -0.62 -2.81
C SER A 10 -30.97 -1.43 -3.61
N ALA A 11 -31.25 -1.67 -4.90
CA ALA A 11 -30.31 -2.32 -5.79
C ALA A 11 -28.97 -1.58 -5.67
N ASP A 12 -27.90 -2.32 -5.33
CA ASP A 12 -26.54 -1.76 -5.27
C ASP A 12 -26.29 -0.98 -6.59
N PRO A 13 -26.04 0.35 -6.53
CA PRO A 13 -25.93 1.17 -7.74
C PRO A 13 -24.78 0.74 -8.64
N PHE A 14 -23.86 -0.08 -8.13
CA PHE A 14 -22.73 -0.62 -8.88
C PHE A 14 -22.95 -2.06 -9.37
N ALA A 15 -24.10 -2.70 -9.07
CA ALA A 15 -24.34 -4.10 -9.39
C ALA A 15 -24.19 -4.42 -10.88
N GLU A 16 -24.69 -3.54 -11.76
CA GLU A 16 -24.63 -3.75 -13.20
C GLU A 16 -23.19 -3.67 -13.74
N VAL A 17 -22.44 -2.63 -13.37
CA VAL A 17 -21.05 -2.47 -13.83
C VAL A 17 -20.14 -3.57 -13.26
N ILE A 18 -20.37 -4.01 -12.03
CA ILE A 18 -19.64 -5.13 -11.42
C ILE A 18 -19.95 -6.43 -12.17
N ARG A 19 -21.23 -6.71 -12.42
CA ARG A 19 -21.66 -7.90 -13.18
C ARG A 19 -21.05 -7.93 -14.58
N ALA A 20 -21.10 -6.82 -15.31
CA ALA A 20 -20.47 -6.70 -16.63
C ALA A 20 -18.95 -6.97 -16.54
N GLY A 21 -18.26 -6.38 -15.56
CA GLY A 21 -16.83 -6.61 -15.33
C GLY A 21 -16.47 -8.05 -14.93
N LEU A 22 -17.40 -8.78 -14.32
CA LEU A 22 -17.21 -10.19 -13.95
C LEU A 22 -17.37 -11.15 -15.15
N CYS A 23 -18.20 -10.80 -16.14
CA CYS A 23 -18.35 -11.57 -17.39
C CYS A 23 -17.10 -11.54 -18.29
N GLU A 24 -16.24 -10.55 -18.09
CA GLU A 24 -14.99 -10.37 -18.82
C GLU A 24 -13.88 -11.33 -18.35
N PRO A 25 -12.90 -11.69 -19.21
CA PRO A 25 -11.79 -12.56 -18.84
C PRO A 25 -11.05 -12.11 -17.56
N PRO A 26 -10.75 -13.03 -16.62
CA PRO A 26 -10.16 -12.71 -15.33
C PRO A 26 -8.75 -12.15 -15.47
N VAL A 27 -8.57 -10.93 -14.97
CA VAL A 27 -7.27 -10.24 -14.82
C VAL A 27 -7.15 -9.76 -13.38
N ARG A 28 -5.93 -9.63 -12.84
CA ARG A 28 -5.74 -9.31 -11.41
C ARG A 28 -6.44 -8.03 -10.98
N VAL A 29 -6.36 -6.98 -11.80
CA VAL A 29 -6.96 -5.68 -11.53
C VAL A 29 -7.55 -5.16 -12.84
N ARG A 30 -8.82 -4.77 -12.82
CA ARG A 30 -9.54 -4.17 -13.93
C ARG A 30 -10.23 -2.88 -13.48
N PRO A 31 -10.02 -1.74 -14.16
CA PRO A 31 -10.84 -0.56 -13.94
C PRO A 31 -12.26 -0.82 -14.47
N LEU A 32 -13.25 -0.34 -13.73
CA LEU A 32 -14.67 -0.36 -14.11
C LEU A 32 -15.13 1.10 -14.18
N PRO A 33 -15.21 1.70 -15.38
CA PRO A 33 -15.60 3.10 -15.51
C PRO A 33 -17.06 3.30 -15.09
N LEU A 34 -17.33 4.42 -14.43
CA LEU A 34 -18.67 4.85 -14.03
C LEU A 34 -19.17 5.99 -14.95
N PRO A 35 -20.50 6.18 -15.09
CA PRO A 35 -21.06 7.21 -15.97
C PRO A 35 -20.67 8.65 -15.63
N ASP A 36 -20.35 8.92 -14.37
CA ASP A 36 -19.94 10.23 -13.84
C ASP A 36 -18.45 10.55 -14.09
N GLY A 37 -17.71 9.62 -14.73
CA GLY A 37 -16.28 9.75 -14.98
C GLY A 37 -15.39 9.23 -13.84
N ASP A 38 -15.96 8.75 -12.74
CA ASP A 38 -15.22 8.01 -11.72
C ASP A 38 -15.00 6.54 -12.16
N GLN A 39 -14.31 5.75 -11.34
CA GLN A 39 -14.06 4.35 -11.61
C GLN A 39 -14.03 3.49 -10.34
N LEU A 40 -14.35 2.22 -10.52
CA LEU A 40 -14.09 1.19 -9.52
C LEU A 40 -12.90 0.33 -9.94
N TRP A 41 -12.31 -0.37 -8.97
CA TRP A 41 -11.23 -1.31 -9.20
C TRP A 41 -11.67 -2.72 -8.85
N LEU A 42 -11.93 -3.53 -9.88
CA LEU A 42 -12.21 -4.95 -9.73
C LEU A 42 -10.91 -5.74 -9.63
N LYS A 43 -10.66 -6.33 -8.45
CA LYS A 43 -9.55 -7.24 -8.21
C LYS A 43 -10.02 -8.68 -8.23
N ARG A 44 -9.39 -9.54 -9.03
CA ARG A 44 -9.72 -10.96 -9.13
C ARG A 44 -8.51 -11.85 -8.88
N ILE A 45 -8.74 -13.12 -8.59
CA ILE A 45 -7.68 -14.12 -8.72
C ILE A 45 -7.31 -14.27 -10.20
N GLU A 46 -6.03 -14.45 -10.47
CA GLU A 46 -5.55 -14.84 -11.79
C GLU A 46 -5.23 -16.33 -11.75
N ASP A 47 -5.49 -17.04 -12.86
CA ASP A 47 -4.92 -18.37 -13.06
C ASP A 47 -3.42 -18.21 -13.33
N LEU A 48 -2.63 -18.57 -12.33
CA LEU A 48 -1.19 -18.46 -12.40
C LEU A 48 -0.59 -19.73 -12.96
N THR A 49 0.35 -19.58 -13.89
CA THR A 49 1.28 -20.67 -14.21
C THR A 49 2.01 -21.12 -12.93
N HIS A 50 2.46 -22.38 -12.87
CA HIS A 50 3.14 -22.92 -11.68
C HIS A 50 4.33 -22.03 -11.22
N ARG A 51 5.14 -21.50 -12.14
CA ARG A 51 6.23 -20.56 -11.83
C ARG A 51 5.75 -19.21 -11.29
N ALA A 52 4.58 -18.74 -11.71
CA ALA A 52 3.98 -17.53 -11.16
C ALA A 52 3.38 -17.80 -9.77
N TRP A 53 2.79 -18.98 -9.55
CA TRP A 53 2.29 -19.41 -8.24
C TRP A 53 3.42 -19.52 -7.20
N GLN A 54 4.57 -20.12 -7.54
CA GLN A 54 5.72 -20.19 -6.62
C GLN A 54 6.22 -18.80 -6.17
N ARG A 55 6.09 -17.77 -7.02
CA ARG A 55 6.52 -16.40 -6.72
C ARG A 55 5.46 -15.58 -5.97
N LYS A 56 4.20 -15.70 -6.39
CA LYS A 56 3.08 -14.89 -5.85
C LYS A 56 2.41 -15.57 -4.65
N GLY A 57 2.48 -16.89 -4.54
CA GLY A 57 1.79 -17.73 -3.56
C GLY A 57 0.33 -18.00 -3.92
N ASP A 58 -0.43 -18.49 -2.94
CA ASP A 58 -1.86 -18.73 -3.07
C ASP A 58 -2.65 -17.41 -3.15
N MET A 59 -3.14 -17.10 -4.36
CA MET A 59 -3.88 -15.88 -4.67
C MET A 59 -5.24 -15.80 -3.97
N ARG A 60 -5.91 -16.95 -3.74
CA ARG A 60 -7.18 -16.99 -3.01
C ARG A 60 -6.96 -16.60 -1.56
N ARG A 61 -5.92 -17.16 -0.93
CA ARG A 61 -5.51 -16.77 0.42
C ARG A 61 -5.11 -15.29 0.52
N LEU A 62 -4.39 -14.77 -0.47
CA LEU A 62 -4.01 -13.35 -0.49
C LEU A 62 -5.21 -12.42 -0.63
N LEU A 63 -6.18 -12.76 -1.49
CA LEU A 63 -7.37 -11.94 -1.68
C LEU A 63 -8.31 -11.99 -0.46
N ARG A 64 -8.52 -13.17 0.14
CA ARG A 64 -9.22 -13.28 1.43
C ARG A 64 -8.52 -12.45 2.52
N ARG A 65 -7.17 -12.54 2.54
CA ARG A 65 -6.22 -11.66 3.25
C ARG A 65 -6.61 -10.19 3.19
N GLU A 66 -6.64 -9.72 1.96
CA GLU A 66 -6.84 -8.33 1.63
C GLU A 66 -8.25 -7.86 2.01
N ARG A 67 -9.29 -8.65 1.70
CA ARG A 67 -10.68 -8.33 2.07
C ARG A 67 -10.86 -8.22 3.59
N GLU A 68 -10.40 -9.22 4.35
CA GLU A 68 -10.45 -9.20 5.81
C GLU A 68 -9.72 -7.98 6.39
N ALA A 69 -8.56 -7.65 5.82
CA ALA A 69 -7.81 -6.48 6.24
C ALA A 69 -8.58 -5.18 5.99
N PHE A 70 -9.18 -5.01 4.81
CA PHE A 70 -10.01 -3.84 4.50
C PHE A 70 -11.21 -3.72 5.44
N GLU A 71 -11.97 -4.81 5.65
CA GLU A 71 -13.14 -4.82 6.53
C GLU A 71 -12.76 -4.41 7.96
N ARG A 72 -11.72 -5.04 8.54
CA ARG A 72 -11.26 -4.73 9.90
C ARG A 72 -10.70 -3.32 10.03
N MET A 73 -9.93 -2.87 9.04
CA MET A 73 -9.31 -1.54 9.09
C MET A 73 -10.36 -0.44 8.89
N ALA A 74 -11.30 -0.61 7.95
CA ALA A 74 -12.40 0.34 7.75
C ALA A 74 -13.28 0.45 9.00
N ALA A 75 -13.63 -0.68 9.63
CA ALA A 75 -14.39 -0.69 10.89
C ALA A 75 -13.65 0.05 12.03
N ALA A 76 -12.32 0.06 12.01
CA ALA A 76 -11.49 0.79 12.98
C ALA A 76 -11.19 2.25 12.56
N GLY A 77 -11.80 2.76 11.48
CA GLY A 77 -11.56 4.12 10.98
C GLY A 77 -10.14 4.34 10.44
N LEU A 78 -9.45 3.28 10.03
CA LEU A 78 -8.08 3.35 9.52
C LEU A 78 -8.03 3.74 8.04
N PRO A 79 -6.92 4.34 7.57
CA PRO A 79 -6.82 4.94 6.24
C PRO A 79 -6.68 3.87 5.14
N VAL A 80 -7.77 3.20 4.79
CA VAL A 80 -7.86 2.20 3.72
C VAL A 80 -8.87 2.61 2.66
N GLY A 81 -8.68 2.15 1.42
CA GLY A 81 -9.64 2.33 0.35
C GLY A 81 -11.01 1.74 0.69
N THR A 82 -12.06 2.28 0.06
CA THR A 82 -13.45 1.88 0.33
C THR A 82 -13.82 0.64 -0.47
N ILE A 83 -14.24 -0.43 0.22
CA ILE A 83 -14.85 -1.59 -0.43
C ILE A 83 -16.25 -1.21 -0.90
N VAL A 84 -16.58 -1.58 -2.13
CA VAL A 84 -17.94 -1.53 -2.67
C VAL A 84 -18.62 -2.89 -2.48
N SER A 85 -17.98 -3.95 -2.96
CA SER A 85 -18.51 -5.30 -2.87
C SER A 85 -17.36 -6.31 -3.03
N GLY A 86 -17.59 -7.56 -2.66
CA GLY A 86 -16.59 -8.62 -2.83
C GLY A 86 -16.98 -9.90 -2.13
N HIS A 87 -16.90 -11.02 -2.85
CA HIS A 87 -17.06 -12.34 -2.27
C HIS A 87 -16.17 -13.36 -3.00
N GLY A 88 -15.74 -14.39 -2.26
CA GLY A 88 -14.92 -15.48 -2.79
C GLY A 88 -13.62 -15.00 -3.43
N ASP A 89 -13.63 -14.92 -4.75
CA ASP A 89 -12.46 -14.77 -5.61
C ASP A 89 -12.30 -13.38 -6.24
N TRP A 90 -13.12 -12.42 -5.81
CA TRP A 90 -13.06 -11.05 -6.28
C TRP A 90 -13.35 -10.03 -5.16
N LEU A 91 -12.86 -8.80 -5.37
CA LEU A 91 -13.04 -7.64 -4.51
C LEU A 91 -13.11 -6.38 -5.36
N VAL A 92 -14.09 -5.51 -5.12
CA VAL A 92 -14.24 -4.22 -5.77
C VAL A 92 -14.04 -3.11 -4.75
N THR A 93 -13.19 -2.14 -5.09
CA THR A 93 -12.98 -0.92 -4.30
C THR A 93 -13.27 0.32 -5.13
N ARG A 94 -13.65 1.43 -4.49
CA ARG A 94 -13.66 2.74 -5.15
C ARG A 94 -12.25 3.16 -5.55
N ASP A 95 -12.16 4.08 -6.50
CA ASP A 95 -10.91 4.80 -6.75
C ASP A 95 -10.48 5.56 -5.48
N ALA A 96 -9.18 5.60 -5.24
CA ALA A 96 -8.58 6.25 -4.08
C ALA A 96 -7.61 7.37 -4.48
N GLY A 97 -7.69 7.80 -5.74
CA GLY A 97 -6.81 8.76 -6.37
C GLY A 97 -5.50 8.14 -6.87
N ALA A 98 -4.56 9.01 -7.22
CA ALA A 98 -3.28 8.62 -7.80
C ALA A 98 -2.39 7.92 -6.77
N ASN A 99 -1.75 6.82 -7.18
CA ASN A 99 -0.75 6.16 -6.33
C ASN A 99 0.52 7.00 -6.21
N LEU A 100 1.21 6.92 -5.06
CA LEU A 100 2.39 7.77 -4.79
C LEU A 100 3.52 7.55 -5.79
N ARG A 101 3.65 6.36 -6.39
CA ARG A 101 4.64 6.14 -7.45
C ARG A 101 4.36 6.99 -8.68
N HIS A 102 3.09 7.13 -9.07
CA HIS A 102 2.72 8.00 -10.18
C HIS A 102 3.03 9.46 -9.83
N LEU A 103 2.58 9.92 -8.65
CA LEU A 103 2.84 11.28 -8.18
C LEU A 103 4.34 11.61 -8.09
N LEU A 104 5.16 10.62 -7.73
CA LEU A 104 6.61 10.77 -7.65
C LEU A 104 7.29 10.83 -9.03
N ARG A 105 6.70 10.23 -10.07
CA ARG A 105 7.34 10.12 -11.40
C ARG A 105 6.77 11.07 -12.44
N SER A 106 5.60 11.64 -12.20
CA SER A 106 4.98 12.57 -13.12
C SER A 106 5.68 13.92 -13.08
N SER A 107 6.01 14.49 -14.24
CA SER A 107 6.53 15.86 -14.39
C SER A 107 5.45 16.90 -14.10
N ASP A 108 4.20 16.54 -14.34
CA ASP A 108 3.07 17.48 -14.36
C ASP A 108 2.50 17.71 -12.95
N VAL A 109 2.89 16.85 -11.99
CA VAL A 109 2.50 16.97 -10.58
C VAL A 109 3.39 18.00 -9.90
N ARG A 110 2.78 19.11 -9.48
CA ARG A 110 3.41 20.21 -8.77
C ARG A 110 4.13 19.71 -7.51
N THR A 111 5.28 20.30 -7.20
CA THR A 111 6.07 19.95 -6.00
C THR A 111 5.25 20.03 -4.71
N ARG A 112 4.42 21.07 -4.55
CA ARG A 112 3.54 21.22 -3.38
C ARG A 112 2.58 20.06 -3.21
N GLU A 113 2.00 19.59 -4.31
CA GLU A 113 1.03 18.48 -4.32
C GLU A 113 1.70 17.16 -3.94
N ARG A 114 2.87 16.90 -4.51
CA ARG A 114 3.71 15.75 -4.17
C ARG A 114 4.10 15.75 -2.69
N THR A 115 4.53 16.89 -2.17
CA THR A 115 4.87 17.07 -0.76
C THR A 115 3.67 16.78 0.15
N ALA A 116 2.48 17.30 -0.20
CA ALA A 116 1.25 17.04 0.55
C ALA A 116 0.86 15.55 0.55
N ALA A 117 0.94 14.89 -0.60
CA ALA A 117 0.65 13.46 -0.72
C ALA A 117 1.58 12.60 0.15
N PHE A 118 2.87 12.93 0.17
CA PHE A 118 3.87 12.21 0.98
C PHE A 118 3.72 12.49 2.48
N ALA A 119 3.39 13.72 2.88
CA ALA A 119 3.01 14.02 4.26
C ALA A 119 1.79 13.20 4.71
N ALA A 120 0.74 13.18 3.87
CA ALA A 120 -0.47 12.40 4.14
C ALA A 120 -0.18 10.89 4.25
N ALA A 121 0.71 10.36 3.42
CA ALA A 121 1.14 8.96 3.48
C ALA A 121 1.91 8.65 4.78
N GLY A 122 2.78 9.56 5.22
CA GLY A 122 3.47 9.45 6.51
C GLY A 122 2.49 9.40 7.68
N LYS A 123 1.51 10.32 7.69
CA LYS A 123 0.44 10.34 8.69
C LYS A 123 -0.40 9.06 8.67
N ALA A 124 -0.80 8.59 7.48
CA ALA A 124 -1.60 7.36 7.33
C ALA A 124 -0.88 6.12 7.87
N LEU A 125 0.43 5.99 7.61
CA LEU A 125 1.23 4.89 8.15
C LEU A 125 1.40 4.98 9.67
N ALA A 126 1.54 6.18 10.22
CA ALA A 126 1.62 6.38 11.66
C ALA A 126 0.30 6.00 12.35
N LEU A 127 -0.85 6.42 11.80
CA LEU A 127 -2.17 6.03 12.31
C LEU A 127 -2.34 4.50 12.34
N LEU A 128 -1.91 3.82 11.27
CA LEU A 128 -1.95 2.36 11.20
C LEU A 128 -1.14 1.71 12.33
N HIS A 129 0.11 2.17 12.52
CA HIS A 129 1.00 1.64 13.55
C HIS A 129 0.53 1.98 14.97
N SER A 130 -0.07 3.16 15.19
CA SER A 130 -0.66 3.58 16.47
C SER A 130 -1.87 2.73 16.85
N ALA A 131 -2.62 2.23 15.87
CA ALA A 131 -3.67 1.23 16.09
C ALA A 131 -3.13 -0.21 16.28
N GLY A 132 -1.81 -0.39 16.37
CA GLY A 132 -1.20 -1.70 16.55
C GLY A 132 -1.25 -2.59 15.30
N VAL A 133 -1.42 -2.00 14.11
CA VAL A 133 -1.60 -2.72 12.84
C VAL A 133 -0.39 -2.45 11.93
N THR A 134 0.10 -3.47 11.24
CA THR A 134 1.06 -3.30 10.13
C THR A 134 0.39 -3.46 8.79
N HIS A 135 0.85 -2.73 7.79
CA HIS A 135 0.53 -3.02 6.39
C HIS A 135 1.25 -4.29 5.90
N GLY A 136 2.49 -4.50 6.36
CA GLY A 136 3.35 -5.63 5.97
C GLY A 136 4.08 -5.47 4.64
N ARG A 137 3.69 -4.51 3.80
CA ARG A 137 4.36 -4.15 2.53
C ARG A 137 3.93 -2.76 2.00
N PRO A 138 4.08 -1.67 2.77
CA PRO A 138 3.59 -0.34 2.39
C PRO A 138 4.48 0.31 1.33
N THR A 139 4.40 -0.17 0.08
CA THR A 139 5.14 0.45 -1.03
C THR A 139 4.43 1.71 -1.53
N VAL A 140 5.14 2.61 -2.20
CA VAL A 140 4.55 3.77 -2.90
C VAL A 140 3.46 3.42 -3.94
N ARG A 141 3.34 2.15 -4.37
CA ARG A 141 2.24 1.70 -5.22
C ARG A 141 1.00 1.25 -4.45
N ALA A 142 1.15 0.95 -3.17
CA ALA A 142 0.08 0.46 -2.31
C ALA A 142 -0.65 1.60 -1.59
N ILE A 143 -0.24 2.85 -1.81
CA ILE A 143 -0.80 4.04 -1.19
C ILE A 143 -1.27 4.96 -2.31
N CYS A 144 -2.52 5.39 -2.25
CA CYS A 144 -3.09 6.41 -3.11
C CYS A 144 -3.43 7.67 -2.33
N TRP A 145 -3.49 8.80 -3.04
CA TRP A 145 -3.86 10.09 -2.50
C TRP A 145 -4.89 10.75 -3.40
N ASP A 146 -5.97 11.24 -2.79
CA ASP A 146 -7.15 11.79 -3.46
C ASP A 146 -7.18 13.33 -3.49
N GLY A 147 -6.07 13.99 -3.17
CA GLY A 147 -6.01 15.44 -2.99
C GLY A 147 -6.13 15.90 -1.53
N ALA A 148 -6.63 15.05 -0.64
CA ALA A 148 -6.85 15.38 0.77
C ALA A 148 -6.19 14.38 1.74
N SER A 149 -6.33 13.09 1.48
CA SER A 149 -5.93 12.01 2.39
C SER A 149 -5.26 10.86 1.64
N ALA A 150 -4.31 10.19 2.31
CA ALA A 150 -3.66 9.01 1.77
C ALA A 150 -4.35 7.75 2.29
N ARG A 151 -4.62 6.78 1.40
CA ARG A 151 -5.27 5.51 1.74
C ARG A 151 -4.49 4.32 1.22
N PHE A 152 -4.48 3.23 2.00
CA PHE A 152 -3.89 1.96 1.58
C PHE A 152 -4.86 1.21 0.67
N ILE A 153 -4.37 0.81 -0.50
CA ILE A 153 -5.13 0.11 -1.54
C ILE A 153 -4.70 -1.34 -1.75
N SER A 154 -3.71 -1.85 -1.02
CA SER A 154 -3.23 -3.24 -1.17
C SER A 154 -2.79 -3.85 0.14
N LEU A 155 -3.62 -4.72 0.72
CA LEU A 155 -3.43 -5.25 2.08
C LEU A 155 -3.19 -6.76 2.13
N SER A 156 -2.86 -7.39 1.00
CA SER A 156 -2.62 -8.84 0.92
C SER A 156 -1.48 -9.36 1.83
N HIS A 157 -0.56 -8.48 2.23
CA HIS A 157 0.53 -8.78 3.16
C HIS A 157 0.24 -8.41 4.62
N TRP A 158 -0.97 -7.95 4.93
CA TRP A 158 -1.38 -7.75 6.31
C TRP A 158 -1.34 -9.06 7.11
N SER A 159 -1.10 -8.95 8.42
CA SER A 159 -1.22 -10.07 9.35
C SER A 159 -1.48 -9.60 10.77
N ASP A 160 -2.49 -10.18 11.40
CA ASP A 160 -2.84 -9.97 12.80
C ASP A 160 -1.68 -10.30 13.79
N ARG A 161 -0.74 -11.14 13.38
CA ARG A 161 0.41 -11.53 14.23
C ARG A 161 1.53 -10.49 14.24
N ARG A 162 1.51 -9.51 13.33
CA ARG A 162 2.60 -8.54 13.14
C ARG A 162 2.33 -7.22 13.86
N ARG A 163 2.30 -7.25 15.20
CA ARG A 163 1.94 -6.06 16.02
C ARG A 163 3.08 -5.44 16.83
N ARG A 164 4.27 -6.06 16.78
CA ARG A 164 5.46 -5.60 17.50
C ARG A 164 6.18 -4.46 16.77
N ARG A 165 6.88 -3.59 17.51
CA ARG A 165 7.68 -2.45 16.99
C ARG A 165 8.65 -2.82 15.85
N ARG A 166 9.25 -4.01 15.87
CA ARG A 166 10.11 -4.48 14.77
C ARG A 166 9.38 -4.64 13.43
N HIS A 167 8.07 -4.91 13.46
CA HIS A 167 7.28 -5.03 12.24
C HIS A 167 6.89 -3.65 11.70
N PHE A 168 6.58 -2.68 12.57
CA PHE A 168 6.44 -1.26 12.18
C PHE A 168 7.75 -0.75 11.56
N ALA A 169 8.88 -1.10 12.16
CA ALA A 169 10.19 -0.77 11.63
C ALA A 169 10.40 -1.35 10.22
N LEU A 170 10.00 -2.59 9.99
CA LEU A 170 10.07 -3.21 8.66
C LEU A 170 9.17 -2.49 7.64
N ASP A 171 7.95 -2.11 8.04
CA ASP A 171 7.04 -1.33 7.20
C ASP A 171 7.65 0.02 6.79
N VAL A 172 8.25 0.74 7.73
CA VAL A 172 8.98 2.00 7.44
C VAL A 172 10.17 1.75 6.49
N MET A 173 10.96 0.71 6.72
CA MET A 173 12.09 0.37 5.83
C MET A 173 11.61 0.02 4.42
N ILE A 174 10.50 -0.72 4.28
CA ILE A 174 9.90 -1.05 2.98
C ILE A 174 9.40 0.23 2.28
N PHE A 175 8.75 1.13 3.02
CA PHE A 175 8.28 2.40 2.47
C PHE A 175 9.45 3.23 1.92
N ILE A 176 10.47 3.49 2.74
CA ILE A 176 11.71 4.19 2.38
C ILE A 176 12.35 3.55 1.14
N HIS A 177 12.57 2.24 1.18
CA HIS A 177 13.16 1.50 0.07
C HIS A 177 12.34 1.62 -1.21
N SER A 178 11.01 1.56 -1.11
CA SER A 178 10.13 1.66 -2.27
C SER A 178 10.13 3.06 -2.91
N CYS A 179 10.28 4.12 -2.12
CA CYS A 179 10.47 5.49 -2.62
C CYS A 179 11.75 5.58 -3.45
N LEU A 180 12.87 5.16 -2.87
CA LEU A 180 14.19 5.21 -3.52
C LEU A 180 14.32 4.25 -4.72
N CYS A 181 13.52 3.19 -4.76
CA CYS A 181 13.36 2.34 -5.94
C CYS A 181 12.59 3.01 -7.08
N ALA A 182 11.61 3.85 -6.74
CA ALA A 182 10.77 4.53 -7.70
C ALA A 182 11.50 5.75 -8.27
N ASP A 183 12.17 6.51 -7.40
CA ASP A 183 13.00 7.66 -7.74
C ASP A 183 14.12 7.83 -6.69
N ARG A 184 15.38 7.80 -7.14
CA ARG A 184 16.56 7.85 -6.26
C ARG A 184 16.80 9.26 -5.71
N THR A 185 16.24 10.31 -6.31
CA THR A 185 16.42 11.69 -5.88
C THR A 185 15.30 12.17 -4.96
N SER A 186 14.35 11.30 -4.61
CA SER A 186 13.15 11.60 -3.82
C SER A 186 13.39 11.91 -2.33
N HIS A 187 14.60 12.32 -1.95
CA HIS A 187 15.02 12.52 -0.56
C HIS A 187 14.18 13.55 0.18
N ASP A 188 13.77 14.64 -0.49
CA ASP A 188 13.01 15.74 0.11
C ASP A 188 11.59 15.29 0.49
N VAL A 189 10.86 14.69 -0.44
CA VAL A 189 9.50 14.21 -0.21
C VAL A 189 9.47 13.01 0.74
N LEU A 190 10.51 12.16 0.69
CA LEU A 190 10.70 11.11 1.69
C LEU A 190 10.99 11.72 3.07
N GLY A 191 11.71 12.83 3.11
CA GLY A 191 12.02 13.60 4.32
C GLY A 191 10.76 14.07 5.02
N VAL A 192 9.86 14.66 4.23
CA VAL A 192 8.53 15.11 4.66
C VAL A 192 7.69 13.94 5.16
N ALA A 193 7.54 12.88 4.38
CA ALA A 193 6.77 11.70 4.80
C ALA A 193 7.27 11.11 6.11
N LEU A 194 8.60 10.98 6.27
CA LEU A 194 9.18 10.40 7.47
C LEU A 194 9.05 11.32 8.68
N ASN A 195 9.22 12.64 8.52
CA ASN A 195 8.97 13.60 9.61
C ASN A 195 7.52 13.52 10.07
N THR A 196 6.56 13.64 9.15
CA THR A 196 5.14 13.55 9.50
C THR A 196 4.77 12.20 10.13
N TYR A 197 5.38 11.11 9.65
CA TYR A 197 5.24 9.80 10.29
C TYR A 197 5.74 9.83 11.74
N LEU A 198 6.97 10.33 11.97
CA LEU A 198 7.58 10.35 13.30
C LEU A 198 6.83 11.23 14.30
N ASP A 199 6.20 12.31 13.84
CA ASP A 199 5.36 13.20 14.67
C ASP A 199 4.14 12.47 15.26
N HIS A 200 3.67 11.39 14.62
CA HIS A 200 2.46 10.66 14.99
C HIS A 200 2.72 9.19 15.36
N ALA A 201 3.96 8.71 15.22
CA ALA A 201 4.30 7.31 15.37
C ALA A 201 4.35 6.87 16.84
N PRO A 202 4.08 5.59 17.13
CA PRO A 202 4.28 5.04 18.46
C PRO A 202 5.71 5.26 18.97
N GLU A 203 5.83 5.62 20.25
CA GLU A 203 7.11 5.92 20.86
C GLU A 203 8.13 4.78 20.67
N GLY A 204 9.38 5.15 20.42
CA GLY A 204 10.47 4.19 20.23
C GLY A 204 10.43 3.42 18.89
N THR A 205 9.46 3.70 18.01
CA THR A 205 9.48 3.14 16.65
C THR A 205 10.75 3.54 15.90
N TRP A 206 11.20 4.80 15.99
CA TRP A 206 12.44 5.21 15.31
C TRP A 206 13.67 4.44 15.76
N ARG A 207 13.79 4.17 17.07
CA ARG A 207 14.88 3.32 17.61
C ARG A 207 14.82 1.91 16.99
N ALA A 208 13.63 1.36 16.80
CA ALA A 208 13.43 0.08 16.13
C ALA A 208 13.78 0.14 14.63
N VAL A 209 13.44 1.23 13.93
CA VAL A 209 13.81 1.47 12.52
C VAL A 209 15.32 1.51 12.35
N ARG A 210 16.03 2.29 13.19
CA ARG A 210 17.50 2.34 13.17
C ARG A 210 18.13 0.97 13.46
N ARG A 211 17.61 0.23 14.45
CA ARG A 211 18.08 -1.14 14.73
C ARG A 211 17.85 -2.07 13.55
N MET A 212 16.69 -1.99 12.90
CA MET A 212 16.38 -2.76 11.70
C MET A 212 17.35 -2.43 10.56
N ALA A 213 17.63 -1.15 10.31
CA ALA A 213 18.59 -0.73 9.29
C ALA A 213 20.00 -1.27 9.59
N MET A 214 20.47 -1.23 10.84
CA MET A 214 21.77 -1.81 11.21
C MET A 214 21.81 -3.33 10.98
N LEU A 215 20.75 -4.06 11.34
CA LEU A 215 20.66 -5.50 11.07
C LEU A 215 20.66 -5.81 9.57
N LEU A 216 19.91 -5.05 8.77
CA LEU A 216 19.90 -5.17 7.32
C LEU A 216 21.23 -4.73 6.69
N ALA A 217 22.00 -3.85 7.33
CA ALA A 217 23.33 -3.48 6.85
C ALA A 217 24.33 -4.64 6.91
N MET A 218 24.12 -5.62 7.80
CA MET A 218 24.99 -6.81 7.88
C MET A 218 24.93 -7.67 6.61
N ILE A 219 23.83 -7.61 5.84
CA ILE A 219 23.70 -8.35 4.57
C ILE A 219 24.18 -7.55 3.34
N THR A 220 24.71 -6.34 3.54
CA THR A 220 25.17 -5.47 2.45
C THR A 220 26.26 -6.09 1.58
N PRO A 221 27.27 -6.83 2.10
CA PRO A 221 28.29 -7.46 1.25
C PRO A 221 27.69 -8.47 0.26
N ALA A 222 26.76 -9.31 0.74
CA ALA A 222 26.04 -10.25 -0.12
C ALA A 222 25.16 -9.52 -1.15
N ALA A 223 24.49 -8.45 -0.75
CA ALA A 223 23.72 -7.62 -1.67
C ALA A 223 24.61 -6.93 -2.72
N ALA A 224 25.83 -6.52 -2.37
CA ALA A 224 26.80 -5.92 -3.29
C ALA A 224 27.24 -6.91 -4.36
N ALA A 225 27.57 -8.15 -3.98
CA ALA A 225 27.86 -9.23 -4.93
C ALA A 225 26.68 -9.46 -5.90
N LEU A 226 25.45 -9.47 -5.38
CA LEU A 226 24.26 -9.64 -6.21
C LEU A 226 24.00 -8.44 -7.15
N ARG A 227 24.41 -7.23 -6.77
CA ARG A 227 24.34 -6.03 -7.64
C ARG A 227 25.29 -6.14 -8.83
N LEU A 228 26.48 -6.72 -8.65
CA LEU A 228 27.41 -6.98 -9.75
C LEU A 228 26.79 -7.95 -10.78
N ALA A 229 26.10 -8.99 -10.29
CA ALA A 229 25.39 -9.93 -11.15
C ALA A 229 24.10 -9.34 -11.77
N ARG A 230 23.51 -8.31 -11.17
CA ARG A 230 22.23 -7.71 -11.60
C ARG A 230 22.27 -6.17 -11.52
N PRO A 231 23.11 -5.50 -12.32
CA PRO A 231 23.34 -4.05 -12.21
C PRO A 231 22.09 -3.22 -12.52
N ALA A 232 21.19 -3.74 -13.36
CA ALA A 232 19.92 -3.08 -13.69
C ALA A 232 18.84 -3.18 -12.58
N SER A 233 19.10 -3.93 -11.50
CA SER A 233 18.11 -4.13 -10.43
C SER A 233 17.95 -2.89 -9.56
N ARG A 234 16.87 -2.13 -9.81
CA ARG A 234 16.52 -0.94 -9.01
C ARG A 234 16.41 -1.26 -7.52
N GLY A 235 15.84 -2.42 -7.18
CA GLY A 235 15.68 -2.87 -5.80
C GLY A 235 17.01 -3.03 -5.07
N LEU A 236 17.97 -3.71 -5.71
CA LEU A 236 19.29 -3.91 -5.12
C LEU A 236 20.07 -2.58 -5.05
N ASN A 237 19.92 -1.72 -6.06
CA ASN A 237 20.59 -0.43 -6.08
C ASN A 237 20.03 0.58 -5.08
N ALA A 238 18.75 0.46 -4.68
CA ALA A 238 18.12 1.33 -3.69
C ALA A 238 18.37 0.88 -2.25
N LEU A 239 18.74 -0.39 -2.01
CA LEU A 239 18.99 -0.92 -0.68
C LEU A 239 20.05 -0.11 0.10
N PRO A 240 21.28 0.12 -0.41
CA PRO A 240 22.28 0.89 0.34
C PRO A 240 21.83 2.32 0.62
N LEU A 241 21.10 2.94 -0.33
CA LEU A 241 20.53 4.27 -0.13
C LEU A 241 19.50 4.29 1.01
N ALA A 242 18.62 3.29 1.07
CA ALA A 242 17.61 3.19 2.12
C ALA A 242 18.23 2.98 3.51
N LEU A 243 19.31 2.20 3.58
CA LEU A 243 20.05 1.98 4.83
C LEU A 243 20.76 3.26 5.27
N ALA A 244 21.55 3.86 4.37
CA ALA A 244 22.25 5.13 4.61
C ALA A 244 21.28 6.24 5.06
N TYR A 245 20.13 6.35 4.39
CA TYR A 245 19.09 7.32 4.71
C TYR A 245 18.60 7.23 6.17
N VAL A 246 18.59 6.04 6.76
CA VAL A 246 18.18 5.84 8.15
C VAL A 246 19.35 5.98 9.12
N THR A 247 20.52 5.47 8.75
CA THR A 247 21.69 5.46 9.64
C THR A 247 22.35 6.83 9.78
N GLU A 248 22.35 7.63 8.72
CA GLU A 248 23.01 8.94 8.65
C GLU A 248 22.09 10.09 9.05
N ARG A 249 20.77 9.88 9.04
CA ARG A 249 19.81 10.89 9.45
C ARG A 249 19.94 11.17 10.95
N LYS A 250 20.43 12.37 11.28
CA LYS A 250 20.25 12.96 12.60
C LYS A 250 18.74 13.11 12.82
N ARG A 251 18.24 12.65 13.97
CA ARG A 251 16.83 12.82 14.33
C ARG A 251 16.51 14.33 14.19
N PRO A 252 15.40 14.72 13.54
CA PRO A 252 14.92 16.09 13.68
C PRO A 252 14.67 16.40 15.16
#